data_AF-A0A938QUB9-F1
#
_entry.id   AF-A0A938QUB9-F1
#
_cell.length_a   1.000
_cell.length_b   1.000
_cell.length_c   1.000
_cell.angle_alpha   90.00
_cell.angle_beta   90.00
_cell.angle_gamma   90.00
#
_symmetry.space_group_name_H-M   'P 1'
#
loop_
_entity.id
_entity.type
_entity.pdbx_description
1 polymer ?
#
loop_
_entity_poly.entity_id
_entity_poly.type
_entity_poly.pdbx_seq_one_letter_code
_entity_poly.pdbx_strand_id
1 'polypeptide(L)'
;MLSTIAVPLFLSFATQTPALGDLDHGQALLKEAGGVVRVDGAWINRYSDETILKLLASGKDGFPTVDSDNVLDQWDVLAVLRAANSDLRDLVPEATHVYVAETKLDDNAEKRLTEQARIKSDDVVTSRRVFVAYALDGEDADKDRKQFVSAKEPKKRDKLKRDKKVGYVVFANLDGFRDGKHEVAFTTDKDVKITRVIVRDAQGRAPDDLNQAAQRFLGKGARGKYDELKAGGAGKAVGELSGPLSRAFLQAAESVYMYEVDERDYFAFD
;
A
#
# COMPACT_ATOMS: atom_id res chain seq x y z
N MET A 1 -3.57 28.20 -55.40
CA MET A 1 -3.26 28.37 -53.97
C MET A 1 -3.58 27.05 -53.28
N LEU A 2 -2.57 26.22 -53.04
CA LEU A 2 -2.71 24.96 -52.29
C LEU A 2 -2.18 25.21 -50.88
N SER A 3 -3.08 25.15 -49.90
CA SER A 3 -2.77 25.35 -48.49
C SER A 3 -2.34 24.01 -47.90
N THR A 4 -1.06 23.92 -47.54
CA THR A 4 -0.49 22.76 -46.87
C THR A 4 -0.86 22.80 -45.39
N ILE A 5 -1.75 21.91 -44.96
CA ILE A 5 -2.09 21.74 -43.55
C ILE A 5 -0.96 20.94 -42.89
N ALA A 6 -0.19 21.60 -42.03
CA ALA A 6 0.78 20.94 -41.18
C ALA A 6 0.05 20.23 -40.02
N VAL A 7 0.08 18.90 -40.01
CA VAL A 7 -0.38 18.10 -38.88
C VAL A 7 0.76 18.02 -37.86
N PRO A 8 0.59 18.50 -36.62
CA PRO A 8 1.61 18.32 -35.59
C PRO A 8 1.74 16.84 -35.25
N LEU A 9 2.94 16.31 -35.47
CA LEU A 9 3.33 14.97 -35.03
C LEU A 9 3.49 15.01 -33.50
N PHE A 10 2.46 14.58 -32.77
CA PHE A 10 2.63 14.27 -31.35
C PHE A 10 3.46 13.00 -31.26
N LEU A 11 4.75 13.15 -30.94
CA LEU A 11 5.60 12.07 -30.52
C LEU A 11 5.03 11.52 -29.20
N SER A 12 4.24 10.46 -29.31
CA SER A 12 3.97 9.56 -28.20
C SER A 12 5.30 8.91 -27.83
N PHE A 13 5.94 9.43 -26.79
CA PHE A 13 6.99 8.70 -26.11
C PHE A 13 6.33 7.46 -25.53
N ALA A 14 6.51 6.32 -26.21
CA ALA A 14 6.29 5.02 -25.60
C ALA A 14 7.09 5.02 -24.30
N THR A 15 6.36 5.10 -23.18
CA THR A 15 6.92 5.11 -21.84
C THR A 15 7.54 3.73 -21.60
N GLN A 16 8.77 3.53 -22.06
CA GLN A 16 9.61 2.47 -21.51
C GLN A 16 9.82 2.84 -20.05
N THR A 17 9.11 2.17 -19.16
CA THR A 17 9.45 2.19 -17.73
C THR A 17 10.89 1.67 -17.67
N PRO A 18 11.89 2.50 -17.30
CA PRO A 18 13.25 2.02 -17.26
C PRO A 18 13.30 0.78 -16.36
N ALA A 19 14.00 -0.24 -16.82
CA ALA A 19 14.34 -1.38 -15.98
C ALA A 19 15.00 -0.83 -14.71
N LEU A 20 14.37 -1.07 -13.55
CA LEU A 20 14.83 -0.80 -12.18
C LEU A 20 16.02 0.18 -12.09
N GLY A 21 15.76 1.43 -11.66
CA GLY A 21 16.81 2.43 -11.45
C GLY A 21 18.00 1.94 -10.62
N ASP A 22 19.14 2.60 -10.77
CA ASP A 22 20.38 2.28 -10.07
C ASP A 22 20.25 2.59 -8.57
N LEU A 23 20.22 1.55 -7.74
CA LEU A 23 20.03 1.69 -6.30
C LEU A 23 21.21 2.37 -5.59
N ASP A 24 22.44 2.17 -6.07
CA ASP A 24 23.63 2.75 -5.45
C ASP A 24 23.71 4.25 -5.78
N HIS A 25 23.44 4.61 -7.03
CA HIS A 25 23.34 6.00 -7.45
C HIS A 25 22.17 6.72 -6.77
N GLY A 26 20.98 6.10 -6.73
CA GLY A 26 19.81 6.64 -6.05
C GLY A 26 20.03 6.87 -4.55
N GLN A 27 20.81 6.02 -3.88
CA GLN A 27 21.17 6.22 -2.48
C GLN A 27 22.09 7.41 -2.28
N ALA A 28 23.06 7.61 -3.19
CA ALA A 28 23.94 8.77 -3.16
C ALA A 28 23.15 10.08 -3.32
N LEU A 29 22.24 10.13 -4.30
CA LEU A 29 21.36 11.27 -4.56
C LEU A 29 20.44 11.57 -3.37
N LEU A 30 19.83 10.54 -2.79
CA LEU A 30 18.95 10.69 -1.63
C LEU A 30 19.70 11.28 -0.42
N LYS A 31 20.95 10.83 -0.21
CA LYS A 31 21.82 11.35 0.85
C LYS A 31 22.22 12.80 0.59
N GLU A 32 22.53 13.16 -0.65
CA GLU A 32 22.86 14.54 -1.04
C GLU A 32 21.67 15.49 -0.82
N ALA A 33 20.46 15.03 -1.13
CA ALA A 33 19.21 15.75 -0.86
C ALA A 33 18.89 15.91 0.65
N GLY A 34 19.73 15.38 1.55
CA GLY A 34 19.47 15.36 2.99
C GLY A 34 18.27 14.50 3.38
N GLY A 35 17.79 13.66 2.46
CA GLY A 35 16.65 12.78 2.66
C GLY A 35 17.01 11.57 3.51
N VAL A 36 16.06 11.10 4.31
CA VAL A 36 16.11 9.79 4.95
C VAL A 36 15.15 8.87 4.20
N VAL A 37 15.57 7.63 3.94
CA VAL A 37 14.67 6.61 3.41
C VAL A 37 13.53 6.40 4.40
N ARG A 38 12.33 6.83 4.02
CA ARG A 38 11.11 6.61 4.79
C ARG A 38 10.56 5.22 4.49
N VAL A 39 10.41 4.41 5.54
CA VAL A 39 9.67 3.14 5.50
C VAL A 39 8.23 3.43 5.89
N ASP A 40 7.39 3.62 4.88
CA ASP A 40 5.96 3.84 4.98
C ASP A 40 5.31 3.44 3.64
N GLY A 41 4.88 2.18 3.56
CA GLY A 41 4.23 1.61 2.40
C GLY A 41 2.92 2.32 2.06
N ALA A 42 2.17 2.82 3.06
CA ALA A 42 0.95 3.59 2.79
C ALA A 42 1.22 4.97 2.19
N TRP A 43 2.38 5.57 2.47
CA TRP A 43 2.81 6.84 1.90
C TRP A 43 3.27 6.68 0.45
N ILE A 44 4.12 5.69 0.15
CA ILE A 44 4.67 5.54 -1.20
C ILE A 44 3.63 4.98 -2.19
N ASN A 45 2.76 4.07 -1.72
CA ASN A 45 1.79 3.43 -2.61
C ASN A 45 0.54 4.26 -2.87
N ARG A 46 0.37 5.45 -2.29
CA ARG A 46 -0.80 6.33 -2.57
C ARG A 46 -0.69 7.11 -3.88
N TYR A 47 0.46 7.03 -4.56
CA TYR A 47 0.78 7.77 -5.76
C TYR A 47 1.19 6.84 -6.90
N SER A 48 0.93 7.26 -8.14
CA SER A 48 1.53 6.65 -9.32
C SER A 48 3.01 7.01 -9.41
N ASP A 49 3.81 6.23 -10.15
CA ASP A 49 5.23 6.52 -10.34
C ASP A 49 5.44 7.90 -10.99
N GLU A 50 4.61 8.30 -11.97
CA GLU A 50 4.71 9.64 -12.57
C GLU A 50 4.42 10.77 -11.58
N THR A 51 3.54 10.52 -10.61
CA THR A 51 3.23 11.48 -9.55
C THR A 51 4.39 11.58 -8.57
N ILE A 52 5.01 10.45 -8.21
CA ILE A 52 6.18 10.43 -7.31
C ILE A 52 7.36 11.18 -7.95
N LEU A 53 7.65 10.98 -9.24
CA LEU A 53 8.72 11.72 -9.93
C LEU A 53 8.52 13.24 -9.86
N LYS A 54 7.29 13.73 -10.05
CA LYS A 54 6.95 15.16 -9.86
C LYS A 54 7.11 15.63 -8.42
N LEU A 55 6.82 14.76 -7.44
CA LEU A 55 7.00 15.07 -6.02
C LEU A 55 8.48 15.09 -5.62
N LEU A 56 9.31 14.20 -6.18
CA LEU A 56 10.76 14.20 -6.02
C LEU A 56 11.40 15.46 -6.61
N ALA A 57 10.92 15.91 -7.78
CA ALA A 57 11.41 17.17 -8.36
C ALA A 57 11.04 18.42 -7.55
N SER A 58 9.98 18.34 -6.72
CA SER A 58 9.47 19.51 -5.98
C SER A 58 9.64 19.46 -4.47
N GLY A 59 10.09 18.32 -3.91
CA GLY A 59 10.23 18.13 -2.47
C GLY A 59 8.93 18.16 -1.67
N LYS A 60 7.79 17.84 -2.30
CA LYS A 60 6.45 17.95 -1.68
C LYS A 60 5.98 16.62 -1.10
N ASP A 61 4.97 16.68 -0.24
CA ASP A 61 4.30 15.51 0.35
C ASP A 61 5.24 14.54 1.10
N GLY A 62 6.34 15.08 1.64
CA GLY A 62 7.35 14.33 2.38
C GLY A 62 8.37 13.61 1.49
N PHE A 63 8.39 13.87 0.18
CA PHE A 63 9.47 13.43 -0.70
C PHE A 63 10.68 14.38 -0.59
N PRO A 64 11.92 13.87 -0.70
CA PRO A 64 13.12 14.68 -0.81
C PRO A 64 13.11 15.47 -2.14
N THR A 65 13.72 16.66 -2.15
CA THR A 65 13.97 17.39 -3.40
C THR A 65 15.21 16.82 -4.08
N VAL A 66 15.04 16.20 -5.24
CA VAL A 66 16.15 15.75 -6.09
C VAL A 66 16.34 16.79 -7.19
N ASP A 67 17.28 17.72 -6.97
CA ASP A 67 17.60 18.80 -7.91
C ASP A 67 18.49 18.26 -9.04
N SER A 68 17.90 17.49 -9.94
CA SER A 68 18.56 16.98 -11.15
C SER A 68 17.71 17.21 -12.39
N ASP A 69 18.35 17.75 -13.43
CA ASP A 69 17.79 17.88 -14.77
C ASP A 69 17.63 16.52 -15.48
N ASN A 70 18.28 15.47 -14.96
CA ASN A 70 18.20 14.11 -15.50
C ASN A 70 17.04 13.34 -14.85
N VAL A 71 16.03 13.01 -15.65
CA VAL A 71 14.88 12.22 -15.19
C VAL A 71 15.30 10.82 -14.70
N LEU A 72 16.40 10.25 -15.20
CA LEU A 72 16.88 8.94 -14.73
C LEU A 72 17.33 8.99 -13.26
N ASP A 73 17.88 10.10 -12.80
CA ASP A 73 18.30 10.26 -11.39
C ASP A 73 17.08 10.20 -10.45
N GLN A 74 15.94 10.75 -10.88
CA GLN A 74 14.68 10.66 -10.13
C GLN A 74 14.14 9.23 -10.09
N TRP A 75 14.32 8.46 -11.18
CA TRP A 75 13.98 7.04 -11.23
C TRP A 75 14.86 6.20 -10.30
N ASP A 76 16.15 6.52 -10.20
CA ASP A 76 17.09 5.87 -9.28
C ASP A 76 16.67 6.08 -7.82
N VAL A 77 16.31 7.32 -7.45
CA VAL A 77 15.80 7.63 -6.11
C VAL A 77 14.45 6.93 -5.86
N LEU A 78 13.55 6.92 -6.84
CA LEU A 78 12.30 6.16 -6.75
C LEU A 78 12.56 4.66 -6.53
N ALA A 79 13.53 4.07 -7.23
CA ALA A 79 13.90 2.66 -7.07
C ALA A 79 14.37 2.36 -5.62
N VAL A 80 15.17 3.24 -5.03
CA VAL A 80 15.58 3.13 -3.61
C VAL A 80 14.38 3.20 -2.67
N LEU A 81 13.50 4.17 -2.85
CA LEU A 81 12.30 4.31 -2.03
C LEU A 81 11.39 3.09 -2.18
N ARG A 82 11.22 2.54 -3.38
CA ARG A 82 10.44 1.32 -3.63
C ARG A 82 11.09 0.07 -3.01
N ALA A 83 12.41 -0.08 -3.11
CA ALA A 83 13.12 -1.23 -2.54
C ALA A 83 13.00 -1.31 -1.01
N ALA A 84 12.96 -0.15 -0.35
CA ALA A 84 12.80 -0.03 1.10
C ALA A 84 11.35 -0.21 1.58
N ASN A 85 10.37 -0.24 0.69
CA ASN A 85 8.95 -0.32 1.03
C ASN A 85 8.32 -1.59 0.43
N SER A 86 7.17 -2.00 0.95
CA SER A 86 6.38 -3.06 0.30
C SER A 86 5.53 -2.44 -0.80
N ASP A 87 5.59 -2.97 -2.03
CA ASP A 87 4.94 -2.40 -3.21
C ASP A 87 3.62 -3.11 -3.54
N LEU A 88 2.58 -2.35 -3.89
CA LEU A 88 1.30 -2.94 -4.33
C LEU A 88 1.43 -3.85 -5.56
N ARG A 89 2.38 -3.58 -6.46
CA ARG A 89 2.67 -4.43 -7.63
C ARG A 89 3.03 -5.85 -7.22
N ASP A 90 3.81 -5.97 -6.15
CA ASP A 90 4.19 -7.27 -5.62
C ASP A 90 3.08 -7.86 -4.75
N LEU A 91 2.40 -7.03 -3.95
CA LEU A 91 1.41 -7.50 -2.98
C LEU A 91 0.12 -8.03 -3.63
N VAL A 92 -0.34 -7.39 -4.71
CA VAL A 92 -1.56 -7.73 -5.46
C VAL A 92 -1.29 -7.72 -6.98
N PRO A 93 -0.50 -8.68 -7.51
CA PRO A 93 -0.06 -8.69 -8.91
C PRO A 93 -1.21 -8.73 -9.92
N GLU A 94 -2.32 -9.37 -9.58
CA GLU A 94 -3.52 -9.49 -10.42
C GLU A 94 -4.32 -8.19 -10.52
N ALA A 95 -4.08 -7.22 -9.64
CA ALA A 95 -4.79 -5.96 -9.63
C ALA A 95 -4.30 -5.04 -10.75
N THR A 96 -5.25 -4.45 -11.48
CA THR A 96 -5.00 -3.46 -12.53
C THR A 96 -5.37 -2.06 -12.05
N HIS A 97 -6.31 -1.96 -11.10
CA HIS A 97 -6.77 -0.71 -10.53
C HIS A 97 -6.69 -0.76 -9.00
N VAL A 98 -6.36 0.37 -8.39
CA VAL A 98 -6.30 0.53 -6.95
C VAL A 98 -7.09 1.78 -6.56
N TYR A 99 -8.09 1.60 -5.71
CA TYR A 99 -8.75 2.71 -5.03
C TYR A 99 -8.09 2.95 -3.68
N VAL A 100 -7.69 4.19 -3.41
CA VAL A 100 -7.10 4.57 -2.12
C VAL A 100 -8.19 5.20 -1.25
N ALA A 101 -8.62 4.48 -0.23
CA ALA A 101 -9.60 4.94 0.73
C ALA A 101 -8.91 5.44 2.00
N GLU A 102 -9.26 6.64 2.46
CA GLU A 102 -8.96 7.08 3.82
C GLU A 102 -10.12 6.69 4.72
N THR A 103 -9.87 5.79 5.66
CA THR A 103 -10.89 5.24 6.55
C THR A 103 -10.69 5.79 7.96
N LYS A 104 -11.81 6.09 8.64
CA LYS A 104 -11.82 6.47 10.04
C LYS A 104 -12.67 5.48 10.83
N LEU A 105 -12.18 5.05 11.98
CA LEU A 105 -12.94 4.20 12.89
C LEU A 105 -14.06 5.02 13.55
N ASP A 106 -15.24 4.41 13.67
CA ASP A 106 -16.33 4.94 14.47
C ASP A 106 -16.26 4.44 15.92
N ASP A 107 -17.06 5.01 16.82
CA ASP A 107 -17.11 4.62 18.23
C ASP A 107 -17.40 3.12 18.42
N ASN A 108 -18.13 2.49 17.48
CA ASN A 108 -18.44 1.07 17.54
C ASN A 108 -17.23 0.21 17.17
N ALA A 109 -16.45 0.61 16.17
CA ALA A 109 -15.20 -0.02 15.80
C ALA A 109 -14.18 0.05 16.94
N GLU A 110 -14.04 1.21 17.57
CA GLU A 110 -13.17 1.39 18.74
C GLU A 110 -13.61 0.49 19.91
N LYS A 111 -14.92 0.40 20.19
CA LYS A 111 -15.47 -0.54 21.19
C LYS A 111 -15.17 -2.00 20.84
N ARG A 112 -15.34 -2.43 19.59
CA ARG A 112 -15.01 -3.81 19.18
C ARG A 112 -13.53 -4.13 19.39
N LEU A 113 -12.64 -3.23 19.01
CA LEU A 113 -11.19 -3.42 19.18
C LEU A 113 -10.78 -3.44 20.66
N THR A 114 -11.40 -2.60 21.49
CA THR A 114 -11.06 -2.52 22.92
C THR A 114 -11.68 -3.63 23.74
N GLU A 115 -12.95 -3.94 23.54
CA GLU A 115 -13.69 -4.93 24.34
C GLU A 115 -13.46 -6.37 23.85
N GLN A 116 -13.46 -6.60 22.53
CA GLN A 116 -13.37 -7.95 21.96
C GLN A 116 -11.93 -8.34 21.64
N ALA A 117 -11.17 -7.47 20.96
CA ALA A 117 -9.76 -7.74 20.64
C ALA A 117 -8.79 -7.39 21.78
N ARG A 118 -9.28 -6.78 22.87
CA ARG A 118 -8.49 -6.39 24.05
C ARG A 118 -7.30 -5.49 23.72
N ILE A 119 -7.41 -4.69 22.66
CA ILE A 119 -6.44 -3.65 22.32
C ILE A 119 -6.69 -2.46 23.24
N LYS A 120 -5.66 -1.87 23.82
CA LYS A 120 -5.87 -0.71 24.70
C LYS A 120 -6.35 0.48 23.88
N SER A 121 -7.19 1.32 24.46
CA SER A 121 -7.79 2.46 23.76
C SER A 121 -6.75 3.45 23.21
N ASP A 122 -5.62 3.62 23.89
CA ASP A 122 -4.49 4.45 23.48
C ASP A 122 -3.67 3.84 22.34
N ASP A 123 -3.77 2.51 22.15
CA ASP A 123 -3.12 1.78 21.06
C ASP A 123 -4.02 1.67 19.80
N VAL A 124 -5.25 2.20 19.83
CA VAL A 124 -6.19 2.15 18.70
C VAL A 124 -5.86 3.25 17.68
N VAL A 125 -5.50 2.83 16.48
CA VAL A 125 -5.26 3.72 15.33
C VAL A 125 -6.61 4.04 14.66
N THR A 126 -7.09 5.26 14.90
CA THR A 126 -8.43 5.70 14.46
C THR A 126 -8.53 6.09 12.99
N SER A 127 -7.40 6.31 12.30
CA SER A 127 -7.38 6.66 10.88
C SER A 127 -6.34 5.83 10.14
N ARG A 128 -6.73 5.28 8.98
CA ARG A 128 -5.86 4.42 8.18
C ARG A 128 -6.22 4.47 6.71
N ARG A 129 -5.21 4.29 5.85
CA ARG A 129 -5.43 4.07 4.42
C ARG A 129 -5.66 2.61 4.10
N VAL A 130 -6.70 2.35 3.33
CA VAL A 130 -7.01 1.04 2.75
C VAL A 130 -6.85 1.13 1.25
N PHE A 131 -6.04 0.26 0.68
CA PHE A 131 -5.85 0.12 -0.76
C PHE A 131 -6.74 -1.00 -1.25
N VAL A 132 -7.74 -0.67 -2.05
CA VAL A 132 -8.75 -1.62 -2.51
C VAL A 132 -8.38 -2.00 -3.94
N ALA A 133 -8.07 -3.28 -4.12
CA ALA A 133 -7.50 -3.80 -5.35
C ALA A 133 -8.61 -4.37 -6.24
N TYR A 134 -8.57 -4.04 -7.54
CA TYR A 134 -9.55 -4.48 -8.54
C TYR A 134 -8.84 -5.06 -9.77
N ALA A 135 -9.42 -6.12 -10.32
CA ALA A 135 -9.02 -6.70 -11.60
C ALA A 135 -10.09 -6.35 -12.65
N LEU A 136 -9.85 -5.29 -13.41
CA LEU A 136 -10.69 -4.89 -14.55
C LEU A 136 -10.07 -5.43 -15.85
N ASP A 137 -10.93 -5.84 -16.77
CA ASP A 137 -10.56 -6.26 -18.12
C ASP A 137 -10.66 -5.04 -19.07
N GLY A 138 -9.75 -4.87 -20.04
CA GLY A 138 -9.85 -3.84 -21.10
C GLY A 138 -8.52 -3.18 -21.51
N GLU A 139 -8.58 -2.24 -22.46
CA GLU A 139 -7.41 -1.53 -23.04
C GLU A 139 -6.58 -0.75 -22.01
N ASP A 140 -7.20 -0.33 -20.91
CA ASP A 140 -6.57 0.39 -19.80
C ASP A 140 -5.90 -0.52 -18.76
N ALA A 141 -6.04 -1.85 -18.89
CA ALA A 141 -5.56 -2.84 -17.93
C ALA A 141 -4.08 -3.20 -18.16
N ASP A 142 -3.18 -2.23 -18.08
CA ASP A 142 -1.76 -2.52 -17.96
C ASP A 142 -1.50 -3.10 -16.56
N LYS A 143 -1.22 -4.41 -16.49
CA LYS A 143 -0.97 -5.10 -15.22
C LYS A 143 0.33 -4.64 -14.55
N ASP A 144 1.28 -4.16 -15.35
CA ASP A 144 2.56 -3.67 -14.86
C ASP A 144 2.44 -2.23 -14.33
N ARG A 145 1.36 -1.52 -14.70
CA ARG A 145 1.04 -0.16 -14.25
C ARG A 145 -0.36 -0.07 -13.64
N LYS A 146 -0.42 -0.33 -12.33
CA LYS A 146 -1.64 -0.15 -11.54
C LYS A 146 -2.19 1.27 -11.67
N GLN A 147 -3.43 1.38 -12.14
CA GLN A 147 -4.13 2.64 -12.23
C GLN A 147 -4.71 3.03 -10.87
N PHE A 148 -4.27 4.18 -10.34
CA PHE A 148 -4.82 4.72 -9.12
C PHE A 148 -6.10 5.50 -9.41
N VAL A 149 -7.17 5.16 -8.69
CA VAL A 149 -8.47 5.81 -8.81
C VAL A 149 -8.71 6.66 -7.56
N SER A 150 -8.90 7.97 -7.77
CA SER A 150 -9.22 8.90 -6.68
C SER A 150 -10.73 8.93 -6.39
N ALA A 151 -11.09 9.23 -5.15
CA ALA A 151 -12.48 9.56 -4.77
C ALA A 151 -13.08 10.71 -5.59
N LYS A 152 -12.25 11.58 -6.16
CA LYS A 152 -12.65 12.72 -7.02
C LYS A 152 -12.95 12.31 -8.47
N GLU A 153 -12.79 11.04 -8.83
CA GLU A 153 -13.00 10.53 -10.19
C GLU A 153 -14.21 9.57 -10.24
N PRO A 154 -15.46 10.08 -10.07
CA PRO A 154 -16.65 9.23 -9.93
C PRO A 154 -16.82 8.26 -11.11
N LYS A 155 -16.63 8.72 -12.35
CA LYS A 155 -16.72 7.87 -13.55
C LYS A 155 -15.78 6.66 -13.54
N LYS A 156 -14.57 6.81 -12.96
CA LYS A 156 -13.64 5.69 -12.81
C LYS A 156 -14.04 4.82 -11.64
N ARG A 157 -14.46 5.43 -10.53
CA ARG A 157 -14.97 4.73 -9.34
C ARG A 157 -16.19 3.85 -9.65
N ASP A 158 -17.08 4.28 -10.53
CA ASP A 158 -18.28 3.51 -10.91
C ASP A 158 -17.94 2.20 -11.63
N LYS A 159 -16.76 2.09 -12.24
CA LYS A 159 -16.24 0.85 -12.84
C LYS A 159 -15.70 -0.14 -11.78
N LEU A 160 -15.44 0.31 -10.56
CA LEU A 160 -14.89 -0.49 -9.47
C LEU A 160 -16.00 -1.28 -8.77
N LYS A 161 -16.51 -2.30 -9.47
CA LYS A 161 -17.59 -3.15 -8.97
C LYS A 161 -17.08 -4.22 -8.00
N ARG A 162 -17.95 -4.63 -7.06
CA ARG A 162 -17.62 -5.58 -5.98
C ARG A 162 -17.22 -6.98 -6.49
N ASP A 163 -17.80 -7.43 -7.59
CA ASP A 163 -17.45 -8.70 -8.25
C ASP A 163 -16.02 -8.66 -8.82
N LYS A 164 -15.58 -7.51 -9.32
CA LYS A 164 -14.21 -7.27 -9.84
C LYS A 164 -13.16 -6.97 -8.76
N LYS A 165 -13.57 -6.76 -7.51
CA LYS A 165 -12.65 -6.63 -6.38
C LYS A 165 -11.78 -7.88 -6.28
N VAL A 166 -10.51 -7.71 -5.94
CA VAL A 166 -9.57 -8.81 -5.69
C VAL A 166 -9.39 -8.96 -4.18
N GLY A 167 -9.23 -7.83 -3.49
CA GLY A 167 -8.89 -7.83 -2.08
C GLY A 167 -8.51 -6.45 -1.58
N TYR A 168 -7.86 -6.42 -0.42
CA TYR A 168 -7.44 -5.22 0.25
C TYR A 168 -5.96 -5.29 0.59
N VAL A 169 -5.27 -4.16 0.54
CA VAL A 169 -3.93 -4.01 1.10
C VAL A 169 -3.97 -2.92 2.17
N VAL A 170 -3.38 -3.22 3.33
CA VAL A 170 -3.28 -2.29 4.44
C VAL A 170 -1.87 -2.36 5.02
N PHE A 171 -1.26 -1.20 5.21
CA PHE A 171 0.03 -1.07 5.89
C PHE A 171 -0.20 -0.68 7.35
N ALA A 172 0.64 -1.19 8.25
CA ALA A 172 0.51 -1.02 9.68
C ALA A 172 1.89 -0.99 10.34
N ASN A 173 2.03 -0.24 11.43
CA ASN A 173 3.17 -0.42 12.33
C ASN A 173 2.92 -1.64 13.23
N LEU A 174 3.99 -2.34 13.57
CA LEU A 174 3.99 -3.38 14.61
C LEU A 174 4.32 -2.75 15.96
N ASP A 175 3.34 -2.06 16.54
CA ASP A 175 3.52 -1.33 17.79
C ASP A 175 3.91 -2.26 18.95
N GLY A 176 4.94 -1.83 19.70
CA GLY A 176 5.53 -2.60 20.80
C GLY A 176 6.44 -3.75 20.37
N PHE A 177 6.73 -3.93 19.08
CA PHE A 177 7.65 -4.95 18.58
C PHE A 177 9.00 -4.34 18.18
N ARG A 178 10.09 -4.77 18.85
CA ARG A 178 11.49 -4.38 18.56
C ARG A 178 11.62 -2.88 18.20
N ASP A 179 11.39 -2.04 19.20
CA ASP A 179 11.39 -0.56 19.13
C ASP A 179 10.22 0.08 18.35
N GLY A 180 9.24 -0.70 17.89
CA GLY A 180 8.03 -0.19 17.22
C GLY A 180 8.27 0.34 15.81
N LYS A 181 9.44 0.10 15.23
CA LYS A 181 9.85 0.64 13.92
C LYS A 181 9.70 -0.35 12.77
N HIS A 182 8.94 -1.44 12.98
CA HIS A 182 8.67 -2.40 11.93
C HIS A 182 7.32 -2.08 11.29
N GLU A 183 7.27 -2.08 9.98
CA GLU A 183 6.03 -2.02 9.21
C GLU A 183 5.61 -3.44 8.83
N VAL A 184 4.32 -3.70 8.79
CA VAL A 184 3.73 -4.87 8.16
C VAL A 184 2.75 -4.44 7.08
N ALA A 185 2.85 -5.06 5.90
CA ALA A 185 1.87 -4.98 4.84
C ALA A 185 1.01 -6.23 4.87
N PHE A 186 -0.31 -6.08 5.06
CA PHE A 186 -1.28 -7.15 4.93
C PHE A 186 -1.97 -7.05 3.58
N THR A 187 -2.00 -8.15 2.85
CA THR A 187 -2.93 -8.36 1.73
C THR A 187 -4.00 -9.33 2.17
N THR A 188 -5.26 -9.01 1.90
CA THR A 188 -6.40 -9.87 2.23
C THR A 188 -7.33 -10.09 1.05
N ASP A 189 -8.06 -11.19 1.06
CA ASP A 189 -9.18 -11.42 0.14
C ASP A 189 -10.45 -10.64 0.56
N LYS A 190 -11.55 -10.85 -0.18
CA LYS A 190 -12.86 -10.22 0.09
C LYS A 190 -13.48 -10.61 1.44
N ASP A 191 -13.04 -11.71 2.03
CA ASP A 191 -13.50 -12.19 3.34
C ASP A 191 -12.55 -11.79 4.47
N VAL A 192 -11.56 -10.93 4.14
CA VAL A 192 -10.53 -10.43 5.06
C VAL A 192 -9.65 -11.56 5.58
N LYS A 193 -9.42 -12.62 4.80
CA LYS A 193 -8.38 -13.61 5.09
C LYS A 193 -7.06 -13.14 4.53
N ILE A 194 -5.99 -13.31 5.29
CA ILE A 194 -4.64 -12.90 4.89
C ILE A 194 -4.19 -13.77 3.70
N THR A 195 -3.94 -13.16 2.55
CA THR A 195 -3.37 -13.83 1.37
C THR A 195 -1.89 -13.57 1.21
N ARG A 196 -1.39 -12.46 1.77
CA ARG A 196 0.03 -12.14 1.84
C ARG A 196 0.33 -11.27 3.06
N VAL A 197 1.53 -11.44 3.61
CA VAL A 197 2.05 -10.59 4.69
C VAL A 197 3.54 -10.38 4.49
N ILE A 198 3.98 -9.12 4.58
CA ILE A 198 5.41 -8.75 4.50
C ILE A 198 5.72 -7.86 5.68
N VAL A 199 6.78 -8.20 6.42
CA VAL A 199 7.32 -7.38 7.50
C VAL A 199 8.60 -6.70 7.04
N ARG A 200 8.66 -5.38 7.22
CA ARG A 200 9.82 -4.54 6.93
C ARG A 200 10.38 -3.97 8.25
N ASP A 201 11.70 -3.93 8.38
CA ASP A 201 12.36 -3.26 9.49
C ASP A 201 12.44 -1.74 9.28
N ALA A 202 13.02 -1.03 10.24
CA ALA A 202 13.16 0.42 10.20
C ALA A 202 14.01 0.95 9.04
N GLN A 203 14.80 0.08 8.41
CA GLN A 203 15.65 0.39 7.25
C GLN A 203 15.03 -0.12 5.94
N GLY A 204 13.82 -0.68 5.98
CA GLY A 204 13.11 -1.17 4.81
C GLY A 204 13.57 -2.56 4.34
N ARG A 205 14.41 -3.24 5.12
CA ARG A 205 14.79 -4.63 4.84
C ARG A 205 13.64 -5.54 5.22
N ALA A 206 13.53 -6.69 4.58
CA ALA A 206 12.57 -7.73 4.94
C ALA A 206 13.31 -8.87 5.65
N PRO A 207 13.34 -8.91 7.00
CA PRO A 207 14.10 -9.95 7.71
C PRO A 207 13.51 -11.34 7.44
N ASP A 208 14.33 -12.28 7.02
CA ASP A 208 13.89 -13.63 6.61
C ASP A 208 13.17 -14.38 7.74
N ASP A 209 13.69 -14.28 8.97
CA ASP A 209 13.11 -14.94 10.15
C ASP A 209 11.70 -14.44 10.45
N LEU A 210 11.49 -13.12 10.37
CA LEU A 210 10.19 -12.48 10.60
C LEU A 210 9.21 -12.78 9.47
N ASN A 211 9.67 -12.73 8.21
CA ASN A 211 8.79 -13.00 7.07
C ASN A 211 8.42 -14.49 6.97
N GLN A 212 9.33 -15.39 7.32
CA GLN A 212 9.01 -16.83 7.45
C GLN A 212 8.01 -17.08 8.59
N ALA A 213 8.13 -16.38 9.72
CA ALA A 213 7.16 -16.44 10.80
C ALA A 213 5.79 -15.87 10.37
N ALA A 214 5.79 -14.74 9.67
CA ALA A 214 4.59 -14.07 9.19
C ALA A 214 3.82 -14.94 8.17
N GLN A 215 4.50 -15.69 7.30
CA GLN A 215 3.86 -16.62 6.36
C GLN A 215 2.97 -17.69 7.03
N ARG A 216 3.14 -17.96 8.33
CA ARG A 216 2.25 -18.88 9.07
C ARG A 216 0.84 -18.32 9.29
N PHE A 217 0.67 -17.02 9.08
CA PHE A 217 -0.62 -16.32 9.20
C PHE A 217 -1.42 -16.30 7.89
N LEU A 218 -0.89 -16.85 6.80
CA LEU A 218 -1.64 -16.98 5.56
C LEU A 218 -2.90 -17.85 5.74
N GLY A 219 -4.00 -17.40 5.15
CA GLY A 219 -5.33 -17.97 5.31
C GLY A 219 -5.99 -17.74 6.66
N LYS A 220 -5.34 -17.02 7.59
CA LYS A 220 -5.91 -16.64 8.90
C LYS A 220 -6.66 -15.31 8.80
N GLY A 221 -7.37 -14.98 9.87
CA GLY A 221 -8.28 -13.85 9.90
C GLY A 221 -9.64 -14.21 9.29
N ALA A 222 -10.64 -13.41 9.62
CA ALA A 222 -11.95 -13.44 8.99
C ALA A 222 -12.74 -12.22 9.47
N ARG A 223 -13.70 -11.76 8.67
CA ARG A 223 -14.62 -10.69 9.06
C ARG A 223 -15.30 -10.99 10.41
N GLY A 224 -15.28 -10.01 11.31
CA GLY A 224 -15.94 -10.10 12.63
C GLY A 224 -15.31 -11.08 13.62
N LYS A 225 -14.10 -11.59 13.36
CA LYS A 225 -13.34 -12.41 14.30
C LYS A 225 -12.25 -11.56 14.96
N TYR A 226 -12.41 -11.32 16.25
CA TYR A 226 -11.51 -10.48 17.06
C TYR A 226 -10.57 -11.29 17.97
N ASP A 227 -10.57 -12.62 17.82
CA ASP A 227 -9.61 -13.48 18.52
C ASP A 227 -8.20 -13.26 17.97
N GLU A 228 -7.19 -13.47 18.83
CA GLU A 228 -5.80 -13.44 18.39
C GLU A 228 -5.56 -14.47 17.28
N LEU A 229 -4.86 -14.06 16.23
CA LEU A 229 -4.46 -14.92 15.14
C LEU A 229 -3.53 -16.03 15.66
N LYS A 230 -3.83 -17.27 15.26
CA LYS A 230 -3.02 -18.44 15.64
C LYS A 230 -2.11 -18.84 14.48
N ALA A 231 -0.81 -18.55 14.62
CA ALA A 231 0.23 -18.92 13.66
C ALA A 231 0.36 -20.45 13.49
N GLY A 232 0.23 -21.20 14.59
CA GLY A 232 0.60 -22.60 14.66
C GLY A 232 2.13 -22.83 14.71
N GLY A 233 2.52 -23.95 15.31
CA GLY A 233 3.92 -24.34 15.47
C GLY A 233 4.69 -23.58 16.56
N ALA A 234 5.93 -24.00 16.80
CA ALA A 234 6.84 -23.36 17.76
C ALA A 234 7.89 -22.49 17.04
N GLY A 235 8.53 -21.59 17.80
CA GLY A 235 9.64 -20.76 17.34
C GLY A 235 9.68 -19.40 18.03
N LYS A 236 10.88 -18.91 18.37
CA LYS A 236 11.06 -17.61 19.05
C LYS A 236 10.47 -16.45 18.25
N ALA A 237 10.79 -16.35 16.97
CA ALA A 237 10.26 -15.30 16.09
C ALA A 237 8.72 -15.33 15.99
N VAL A 238 8.12 -16.52 15.93
CA VAL A 238 6.65 -16.68 15.91
C VAL A 238 6.02 -16.22 17.22
N GLY A 239 6.62 -16.60 18.36
CA GLY A 239 6.15 -16.18 19.68
C GLY A 239 6.24 -14.66 19.88
N GLU A 240 7.33 -14.04 19.41
CA GLU A 240 7.51 -12.58 19.49
C GLU A 240 6.57 -11.81 18.54
N LEU A 241 6.32 -12.35 17.35
CA LEU A 241 5.56 -11.67 16.29
C LEU A 241 4.04 -11.83 16.45
N SER A 242 3.55 -12.94 17.03
CA SER A 242 2.12 -13.29 17.03
C SER A 242 1.21 -12.20 17.60
N GLY A 243 1.50 -11.75 18.81
CA GLY A 243 0.69 -10.72 19.47
C GLY A 243 0.68 -9.39 18.70
N PRO A 244 1.85 -8.77 18.42
CA PRO A 244 1.92 -7.52 17.66
C PRO A 244 1.27 -7.62 16.26
N LEU A 245 1.55 -8.70 15.52
CA LEU A 245 1.01 -8.89 14.18
C LEU A 245 -0.50 -9.12 14.21
N SER A 246 -1.02 -9.88 15.19
CA SER A 246 -2.45 -10.04 15.37
C SER A 246 -3.15 -8.72 15.71
N ARG A 247 -2.60 -7.90 16.62
CA ARG A 247 -3.18 -6.59 16.92
C ARG A 247 -3.19 -5.68 15.70
N ALA A 248 -2.08 -5.61 14.98
CA ALA A 248 -1.97 -4.82 13.75
C ALA A 248 -2.99 -5.29 12.68
N PHE A 249 -3.15 -6.61 12.53
CA PHE A 249 -4.12 -7.19 11.63
C PHE A 249 -5.57 -6.87 12.02
N LEU A 250 -5.94 -7.00 13.29
CA LEU A 250 -7.32 -6.72 13.74
C LEU A 250 -7.70 -5.26 13.51
N GLN A 251 -6.79 -4.32 13.75
CA GLN A 251 -6.99 -2.91 13.41
C GLN A 251 -7.10 -2.68 11.90
N ALA A 252 -6.27 -3.35 11.10
CA ALA A 252 -6.34 -3.29 9.64
C ALA A 252 -7.66 -3.86 9.09
N ALA A 253 -8.11 -4.99 9.62
CA ALA A 253 -9.39 -5.62 9.28
C ALA A 253 -10.58 -4.72 9.62
N GLU A 254 -10.51 -4.00 10.75
CA GLU A 254 -11.53 -3.03 11.13
C GLU A 254 -11.57 -1.83 10.17
N SER A 255 -10.41 -1.34 9.74
CA SER A 255 -10.32 -0.28 8.72
C SER A 255 -10.92 -0.72 7.39
N VAL A 256 -10.68 -1.97 6.97
CA VAL A 256 -11.33 -2.56 5.80
C VAL A 256 -12.84 -2.63 5.97
N TYR A 257 -13.32 -3.03 7.16
CA TYR A 257 -14.76 -3.06 7.45
C TYR A 257 -15.40 -1.66 7.36
N MET A 258 -14.73 -0.61 7.85
CA MET A 258 -15.21 0.77 7.71
C MET A 258 -15.28 1.20 6.25
N TYR A 259 -14.27 0.86 5.44
CA TYR A 259 -14.36 1.08 3.99
C TYR A 259 -15.56 0.36 3.36
N GLU A 260 -15.84 -0.89 3.74
CA GLU A 260 -16.98 -1.64 3.19
C GLU A 260 -18.33 -1.01 3.56
N VAL A 261 -18.44 -0.40 4.74
CA VAL A 261 -19.63 0.37 5.14
C VAL A 261 -19.78 1.61 4.25
N ASP A 262 -18.72 2.41 4.11
CA ASP A 262 -18.72 3.61 3.24
C ASP A 262 -19.00 3.27 1.77
N GLU A 263 -18.45 2.15 1.30
CA GLU A 263 -18.68 1.64 -0.06
C GLU A 263 -20.15 1.28 -0.28
N ARG A 264 -20.77 0.58 0.68
CA ARG A 264 -22.19 0.22 0.59
C ARG A 264 -23.07 1.46 0.53
N ASP A 265 -22.76 2.48 1.34
CA ASP A 265 -23.54 3.71 1.39
C ASP A 265 -23.40 4.52 0.09
N TYR A 266 -22.21 4.49 -0.55
CA TYR A 266 -22.01 5.09 -1.87
C TYR A 266 -22.83 4.39 -2.97
N PHE A 267 -22.82 3.05 -3.02
CA PHE A 267 -23.53 2.28 -4.03
C PHE A 267 -25.00 1.98 -3.71
N ALA A 268 -25.54 2.47 -2.59
CA ALA A 268 -26.94 2.25 -2.20
C ALA A 268 -27.95 2.99 -3.11
N PHE A 269 -27.47 3.96 -3.89
CA PHE A 269 -28.29 4.83 -4.75
C PHE A 269 -28.10 4.57 -6.26
N ASP A 270 -27.26 3.59 -6.62
CA ASP A 270 -27.03 3.12 -8.00
C ASP A 270 -27.90 1.89 -8.33
#